data_AF-A0A3S7X9K0-F1
#
_entry.id   AF-A0A3S7X9K0-F1
#
_cell.length_a   1.000
_cell.length_b   1.000
_cell.length_c   1.000
_cell.angle_alpha   90.00
_cell.angle_beta   90.00
_cell.angle_gamma   90.00
#
_symmetry.space_group_name_H-M   'P 1'
#
loop_
_entity.id
_entity.type
_entity.pdbx_description
1 polymer ?
#
loop_
_entity_poly.entity_id
_entity_poly.type
_entity_poly.pdbx_seq_one_letter_code
_entity_poly.pdbx_strand_id
1 'polypeptide(L)'
;MLGWSGARFAAALHLRRSVCSPCSAATQGCHTRAPRALPSSSSVVALFGPARGFSGTARRFSGTFHYRKVRLTPEDALDPLTKPTNIDKAALHVVSVPIGNLKDFSLRALDVLRGVDYIITTDRPATKTLLDLVNIPNQGRLIHYSRGNRSTSREKLVELLKGGRSMALVTTSGTPCIGDVGGELVQELQKSGIRVTAVPGASALMSALAISGLTTSAYESAKNHKRGADAAADGDAGLSPQTFEDGSFFFGNVLPKSHGARLRILRTIVAPATFPCVFYEVPRRLVMVLQDIASVLPHRFVYVTHELTKLNESLHADTAERLVGFYLRQEAQMLVKKGQLVLVIAGAGPKETAAWLEKEAAKRRRLRRTVSDLMKDAPPAASSHLESAPGTRGTNAAASSSTESSVTIAKEERRQCRKQRAELRRLRQRKKRERLIRAIESEQERLRVILSINRNDASRLV
;
A
#
# COMPACT_ATOMS: atom_id res chain seq x y z
N MET A 1 -12.50 -7.34 -44.09
CA MET A 1 -12.48 -8.58 -44.88
C MET A 1 -12.47 -9.76 -43.91
N LEU A 2 -13.43 -10.69 -44.11
CA LEU A 2 -13.62 -11.99 -43.43
C LEU A 2 -14.01 -11.87 -41.94
N GLY A 3 -15.26 -12.06 -41.47
CA GLY A 3 -16.39 -12.83 -41.99
C GLY A 3 -16.37 -14.24 -41.40
N TRP A 4 -17.31 -14.59 -40.51
CA TRP A 4 -17.76 -15.97 -40.26
C TRP A 4 -19.20 -16.00 -39.72
N SER A 5 -20.08 -16.55 -40.55
CA SER A 5 -21.39 -17.17 -40.29
C SER A 5 -21.28 -18.25 -39.21
N GLY A 6 -22.25 -18.56 -38.36
CA GLY A 6 -23.68 -18.74 -38.59
C GLY A 6 -24.01 -20.21 -38.33
N ALA A 7 -24.69 -20.52 -37.23
CA ALA A 7 -25.38 -21.80 -37.03
C ALA A 7 -26.51 -21.61 -36.01
N ARG A 8 -27.74 -21.65 -36.52
CA ARG A 8 -29.00 -21.71 -35.77
C ARG A 8 -29.27 -23.17 -35.40
N PHE A 9 -29.59 -23.44 -34.14
CA PHE A 9 -30.38 -24.62 -33.77
C PHE A 9 -31.46 -24.18 -32.79
N ALA A 10 -32.70 -24.32 -33.25
CA ALA A 10 -33.90 -24.17 -32.46
C ALA A 10 -34.24 -25.53 -31.83
N ALA A 11 -34.54 -25.54 -30.54
CA ALA A 11 -35.32 -26.61 -29.92
C ALA A 11 -36.21 -25.97 -28.85
N ALA A 12 -37.50 -25.89 -29.18
CA ALA A 12 -38.56 -25.53 -28.28
C ALA A 12 -38.88 -26.73 -27.39
N LEU A 13 -39.01 -26.51 -26.08
CA LEU A 13 -39.84 -27.38 -25.25
C LEU A 13 -40.64 -26.52 -24.26
N HIS A 14 -41.95 -26.52 -24.48
CA HIS A 14 -42.97 -26.05 -23.55
C HIS A 14 -43.08 -27.01 -22.37
N LEU A 15 -43.24 -26.49 -21.15
CA LEU A 15 -44.09 -27.11 -20.13
C LEU A 15 -44.61 -26.05 -19.14
N ARG A 16 -45.86 -26.27 -18.74
CA ARG A 16 -46.83 -25.32 -18.18
C ARG A 16 -46.78 -25.24 -16.65
N ARG A 17 -47.12 -24.04 -16.15
CA ARG A 17 -47.95 -23.63 -14.98
C ARG A 17 -48.24 -24.62 -13.84
N SER A 18 -48.10 -24.10 -12.59
CA SER A 18 -49.12 -24.00 -11.51
C SER A 18 -48.43 -23.45 -10.25
N VAL A 19 -48.63 -22.22 -9.75
CA VAL A 19 -49.78 -21.66 -8.99
C VAL A 19 -50.37 -22.63 -7.96
N CYS A 20 -50.10 -22.38 -6.67
CA CYS A 20 -51.11 -22.17 -5.62
C CYS A 20 -50.46 -21.94 -4.23
N SER A 21 -50.83 -20.83 -3.60
CA SER A 21 -50.88 -20.66 -2.13
C SER A 21 -52.25 -21.16 -1.63
N PRO A 22 -52.39 -21.46 -0.33
CA PRO A 22 -53.21 -20.61 0.56
C PRO A 22 -52.53 -20.43 1.95
N CYS A 23 -52.59 -19.29 2.62
CA CYS A 23 -53.70 -18.60 3.29
C CYS A 23 -54.04 -19.14 4.70
N SER A 24 -53.92 -18.23 5.68
CA SER A 24 -54.74 -18.04 6.90
C SER A 24 -54.54 -18.94 8.15
N ALA A 25 -54.16 -18.28 9.26
CA ALA A 25 -54.81 -18.31 10.59
C ALA A 25 -53.90 -17.48 11.55
N ALA A 26 -54.21 -16.26 11.96
CA ALA A 26 -55.24 -15.83 12.92
C ALA A 26 -55.16 -16.56 14.28
N THR A 27 -54.50 -15.95 15.27
CA THR A 27 -54.95 -15.98 16.68
C THR A 27 -54.35 -14.82 17.48
N GLN A 28 -55.19 -14.27 18.33
CA GLN A 28 -55.07 -13.03 19.08
C GLN A 28 -54.28 -13.20 20.39
N GLY A 29 -53.72 -12.08 20.86
CA GLY A 29 -53.86 -11.62 22.25
C GLY A 29 -52.91 -12.18 23.32
N CYS A 30 -52.03 -11.34 23.85
CA CYS A 30 -52.10 -10.98 25.27
C CYS A 30 -51.20 -9.79 25.61
N HIS A 31 -51.76 -8.86 26.36
CA HIS A 31 -51.08 -7.77 27.04
C HIS A 31 -50.08 -8.29 28.08
N THR A 32 -48.94 -7.60 28.24
CA THR A 32 -48.47 -7.15 29.57
C THR A 32 -47.27 -6.18 29.45
N ARG A 33 -47.52 -4.96 29.94
CA ARG A 33 -46.65 -4.06 30.72
C ARG A 33 -45.16 -3.92 30.37
N ALA A 34 -44.85 -2.72 29.88
CA ALA A 34 -43.56 -2.05 30.06
C ALA A 34 -43.26 -1.72 31.54
N PRO A 35 -41.98 -1.53 31.89
CA PRO A 35 -41.62 -0.50 32.86
C PRO A 35 -40.64 0.55 32.31
N ARG A 36 -40.96 1.76 32.74
CA ARG A 36 -40.30 3.06 32.72
C ARG A 36 -38.77 3.09 32.76
N ALA A 37 -38.26 4.07 32.01
CA ALA A 37 -36.96 4.71 32.13
C ALA A 37 -36.74 5.38 33.50
N LEU A 38 -35.47 5.55 33.89
CA LEU A 38 -34.93 6.80 34.45
C LEU A 38 -33.39 6.87 34.20
N PRO A 39 -32.80 8.08 34.11
CA PRO A 39 -31.44 8.34 33.64
C PRO A 39 -30.48 8.71 34.78
N SER A 40 -29.17 8.65 34.54
CA SER A 40 -28.23 9.56 35.21
C SER A 40 -26.88 9.66 34.50
N SER A 41 -26.59 10.91 34.14
CA SER A 41 -25.32 11.52 33.82
C SER A 41 -24.19 11.25 34.82
N SER A 42 -22.95 11.20 34.32
CA SER A 42 -21.83 11.83 35.02
C SER A 42 -20.67 12.05 34.05
N SER A 43 -20.59 13.31 33.61
CA SER A 43 -19.45 13.93 32.95
C SER A 43 -18.32 14.09 33.96
N VAL A 44 -17.12 13.60 33.65
CA VAL A 44 -15.91 14.00 34.35
C VAL A 44 -15.09 14.88 33.41
N VAL A 45 -15.11 16.17 33.72
CA VAL A 45 -14.28 17.21 33.14
C VAL A 45 -12.92 17.14 33.83
N ALA A 46 -11.86 16.83 33.09
CA ALA A 46 -10.49 17.03 33.53
C ALA A 46 -9.91 18.24 32.77
N LEU A 47 -9.74 19.34 33.51
CA LEU A 47 -9.08 20.57 33.11
C LEU A 47 -7.56 20.35 33.08
N PHE A 48 -6.91 20.54 31.92
CA PHE A 48 -5.52 20.98 31.85
C PHE A 48 -5.33 21.97 30.70
N GLY A 49 -4.81 23.14 31.04
CA GLY A 49 -4.63 24.32 30.18
C GLY A 49 -3.51 24.20 29.13
N PRO A 50 -3.32 25.25 28.31
CA PRO A 50 -2.78 25.12 26.96
C PRO A 50 -1.27 25.32 26.88
N ALA A 51 -0.59 24.46 26.11
CA ALA A 51 0.75 24.75 25.58
C ALA A 51 0.65 25.03 24.07
N ARG A 52 1.09 26.22 23.68
CA ARG A 52 1.08 26.74 22.31
C ARG A 52 2.11 26.03 21.42
N GLY A 53 1.73 25.79 20.18
CA GLY A 53 2.62 25.83 19.01
C GLY A 53 3.03 24.48 18.43
N PHE A 54 2.36 24.06 17.36
CA PHE A 54 2.96 23.81 16.03
C PHE A 54 1.83 23.36 15.08
N SER A 55 1.52 24.17 14.07
CA SER A 55 0.46 23.94 13.09
C SER A 55 0.88 22.89 12.06
N GLY A 56 0.85 21.62 12.45
CA GLY A 56 0.69 20.51 11.51
C GLY A 56 -0.80 20.26 11.35
N THR A 57 -1.35 20.43 10.14
CA THR A 57 -2.73 20.05 9.81
C THR A 57 -2.89 18.54 9.83
N ALA A 58 -2.84 17.94 11.01
CA ALA A 58 -3.43 16.64 11.26
C ALA A 58 -4.92 16.79 11.00
N ARG A 59 -5.41 16.25 9.87
CA ARG A 59 -6.84 16.04 9.65
C ARG A 59 -7.35 15.16 10.79
N ARG A 60 -7.82 15.79 11.87
CA ARG A 60 -8.64 15.13 12.88
C ARG A 60 -9.86 14.62 12.14
N PHE A 61 -9.94 13.30 11.94
CA PHE A 61 -11.19 12.65 11.57
C PHE A 61 -12.14 12.82 12.77
N SER A 62 -12.87 13.93 12.83
CA SER A 62 -13.95 14.15 13.80
C SER A 62 -15.23 13.43 13.36
N GLY A 63 -15.09 12.21 12.83
CA GLY A 63 -16.23 11.36 12.53
C GLY A 63 -16.61 10.63 13.80
N THR A 64 -17.81 10.91 14.33
CA THR A 64 -18.49 10.00 15.24
C THR A 64 -18.49 8.61 14.62
N PHE A 65 -18.20 7.56 15.40
CA PHE A 65 -18.36 6.18 14.95
C PHE A 65 -19.83 5.99 14.56
N HIS A 66 -20.12 5.93 13.26
CA HIS A 66 -21.49 5.70 12.79
C HIS A 66 -21.76 4.21 12.97
N TYR A 67 -22.49 3.87 14.04
CA TYR A 67 -22.99 2.52 14.26
C TYR A 67 -23.81 2.10 13.05
N ARG A 68 -23.24 1.19 12.24
CA ARG A 68 -23.96 0.60 11.12
C ARG A 68 -25.02 -0.32 11.71
N LYS A 69 -26.24 -0.32 11.15
CA LYS A 69 -27.17 -1.45 11.32
C LYS A 69 -26.48 -2.70 10.77
N VAL A 70 -25.71 -3.36 11.61
CA VAL A 70 -25.22 -4.71 11.37
C VAL A 70 -26.43 -5.62 11.54
N ARG A 71 -26.46 -6.68 10.75
CA ARG A 71 -27.40 -7.79 10.85
C ARG A 71 -27.21 -8.46 12.23
N LEU A 72 -27.83 -7.91 13.26
CA LEU A 72 -27.62 -8.24 14.67
C LEU A 72 -28.88 -8.78 15.34
N THR A 73 -30.01 -8.80 14.62
CA THR A 73 -31.18 -9.47 15.16
C THR A 73 -30.95 -10.98 15.09
N PRO A 74 -31.50 -11.78 16.02
CA PRO A 74 -31.45 -13.23 15.96
C PRO A 74 -32.01 -13.81 14.65
N GLU A 75 -32.95 -13.10 14.01
CA GLU A 75 -33.52 -13.40 12.69
C GLU A 75 -32.50 -13.23 11.54
N ASP A 76 -31.47 -12.40 11.75
CA ASP A 76 -30.38 -12.18 10.81
C ASP A 76 -29.21 -13.19 10.99
N ALA A 77 -29.24 -14.05 12.02
CA ALA A 77 -28.25 -15.10 12.29
C ALA A 77 -28.46 -16.33 11.37
N LEU A 78 -28.67 -16.08 10.08
CA LEU A 78 -28.76 -17.10 9.06
C LEU A 78 -27.35 -17.53 8.67
N ASP A 79 -27.07 -18.84 8.78
CA ASP A 79 -25.82 -19.41 8.29
C ASP A 79 -25.78 -19.32 6.75
N PRO A 80 -24.88 -18.52 6.16
CA PRO A 80 -24.80 -18.35 4.72
C PRO A 80 -24.43 -19.64 3.97
N LEU A 81 -23.88 -20.65 4.66
CA LEU A 81 -23.58 -21.97 4.07
C LEU A 81 -24.84 -22.77 3.81
N THR A 82 -25.90 -22.56 4.59
CA THR A 82 -27.17 -23.29 4.46
C THR A 82 -28.26 -22.45 3.80
N LYS A 83 -28.22 -21.13 3.98
CA LYS A 83 -29.18 -20.18 3.40
C LYS A 83 -28.44 -19.01 2.75
N PRO A 84 -28.28 -19.00 1.41
CA PRO A 84 -27.60 -17.93 0.70
C PRO A 84 -28.19 -16.56 1.03
N THR A 85 -27.33 -15.58 1.29
CA THR A 85 -27.75 -14.22 1.64
C THR A 85 -28.33 -13.49 0.43
N ASN A 86 -29.45 -12.79 0.64
CA ASN A 86 -30.02 -11.88 -0.36
C ASN A 86 -29.10 -10.69 -0.67
N ILE A 87 -29.32 -10.07 -1.82
CA ILE A 87 -28.64 -8.83 -2.23
C ILE A 87 -29.09 -7.69 -1.32
N ASP A 88 -28.14 -7.09 -0.62
CA ASP A 88 -28.39 -5.91 0.21
C ASP A 88 -28.80 -4.72 -0.70
N LYS A 89 -29.97 -4.13 -0.44
CA LYS A 89 -30.43 -2.87 -1.04
C LYS A 89 -29.66 -1.69 -0.44
N ALA A 90 -29.65 -0.54 -1.13
CA ALA A 90 -28.95 0.67 -0.67
C ALA A 90 -27.45 0.44 -0.34
N ALA A 91 -26.82 -0.51 -1.03
CA ALA A 91 -25.47 -0.97 -0.74
C ALA A 91 -24.62 -1.10 -2.02
N LEU A 92 -23.31 -0.89 -1.86
CA LEU A 92 -22.32 -1.18 -2.88
C LEU A 92 -21.69 -2.55 -2.62
N HIS A 93 -21.80 -3.45 -3.59
CA HIS A 93 -21.14 -4.75 -3.60
C HIS A 93 -19.84 -4.64 -4.40
N VAL A 94 -18.69 -4.87 -3.78
CA VAL A 94 -17.39 -4.96 -4.46
C VAL A 94 -17.23 -6.38 -4.99
N VAL A 95 -17.38 -6.57 -6.30
CA VAL A 95 -17.48 -7.90 -6.91
C VAL A 95 -16.20 -8.25 -7.64
N SER A 96 -15.56 -9.35 -7.19
CA SER A 96 -14.44 -9.93 -7.93
C SER A 96 -14.95 -10.64 -9.17
N VAL A 97 -14.28 -10.38 -10.30
CA VAL A 97 -14.57 -11.00 -11.60
C VAL A 97 -13.39 -11.85 -12.07
N PRO A 98 -13.58 -12.77 -13.03
CA PRO A 98 -12.48 -13.59 -13.56
C PRO A 98 -11.24 -12.82 -14.00
N ILE A 99 -10.08 -13.49 -13.95
CA ILE A 99 -8.79 -12.97 -14.44
C ILE A 99 -8.33 -13.57 -15.77
N GLY A 100 -9.09 -14.52 -16.31
CA GLY A 100 -8.74 -15.21 -17.56
C GLY A 100 -9.73 -16.29 -17.97
N ASN A 101 -10.38 -16.94 -17.00
CA ASN A 101 -11.30 -18.05 -17.23
C ASN A 101 -12.71 -17.75 -16.72
N LEU A 102 -13.73 -17.85 -17.59
CA LEU A 102 -15.12 -17.60 -17.22
C LEU A 102 -15.61 -18.45 -16.04
N LYS A 103 -15.03 -19.65 -15.84
CA LYS A 103 -15.38 -20.53 -14.73
C LYS A 103 -14.88 -20.02 -13.36
N ASP A 104 -14.06 -18.97 -13.32
CA ASP A 104 -13.59 -18.36 -12.07
C ASP A 104 -14.64 -17.45 -11.41
N PHE A 105 -15.82 -17.25 -12.04
CA PHE A 105 -16.92 -16.57 -11.40
C PHE A 105 -17.43 -17.37 -10.20
N SER A 106 -17.57 -16.72 -9.05
CA SER A 106 -18.32 -17.29 -7.94
C SER A 106 -19.82 -17.23 -8.25
N LEU A 107 -20.58 -18.22 -7.76
CA LEU A 107 -22.04 -18.23 -7.90
C LEU A 107 -22.66 -16.93 -7.36
N ARG A 108 -22.18 -16.47 -6.20
CA ARG A 108 -22.61 -15.21 -5.58
C ARG A 108 -22.30 -13.97 -6.43
N ALA A 109 -21.19 -13.95 -7.17
CA ALA A 109 -20.88 -12.85 -8.08
C ALA A 109 -21.92 -12.78 -9.22
N LEU A 110 -22.29 -13.93 -9.79
CA LEU A 110 -23.32 -14.00 -10.84
C LEU A 110 -24.68 -13.53 -10.31
N ASP A 111 -25.07 -13.95 -9.12
CA ASP A 111 -26.36 -13.56 -8.52
C ASP A 111 -26.42 -12.07 -8.22
N VAL A 112 -25.35 -11.51 -7.63
CA VAL A 112 -25.25 -10.07 -7.36
C VAL A 112 -25.32 -9.27 -8.66
N LEU A 113 -24.54 -9.64 -9.69
CA LEU A 113 -24.55 -8.94 -10.97
C LEU A 113 -25.90 -9.03 -11.68
N ARG A 114 -26.66 -10.11 -11.49
CA ARG A 114 -28.04 -10.21 -12.00
C ARG A 114 -29.01 -9.29 -11.27
N GLY A 115 -28.92 -9.20 -9.94
CA GLY A 115 -29.96 -8.54 -9.14
C GLY A 115 -29.71 -7.08 -8.75
N VAL A 116 -28.50 -6.53 -8.88
CA VAL A 116 -28.24 -5.10 -8.57
C VAL A 116 -28.93 -4.15 -9.56
N ASP A 117 -29.26 -2.91 -9.16
CA ASP A 117 -29.82 -1.93 -10.09
C ASP A 117 -28.78 -1.47 -11.13
N TYR A 118 -27.55 -1.16 -10.66
CA TYR A 118 -26.48 -0.64 -11.51
C TYR A 118 -25.15 -1.39 -11.32
N ILE A 119 -24.35 -1.43 -12.38
CA ILE A 119 -22.99 -1.98 -12.38
C ILE A 119 -22.02 -0.86 -12.72
N ILE A 120 -21.18 -0.52 -11.75
CA ILE A 120 -20.09 0.45 -11.88
C ILE A 120 -18.89 -0.29 -12.47
N THR A 121 -18.33 0.24 -13.57
CA THR A 121 -17.20 -0.38 -14.26
C THR A 121 -16.18 0.65 -14.74
N THR A 122 -14.93 0.22 -14.82
CA THR A 122 -13.81 0.95 -15.41
C THR A 122 -13.79 0.92 -16.93
N ASP A 123 -14.40 -0.11 -17.52
CA ASP A 123 -14.37 -0.37 -18.97
C ASP A 123 -15.73 -0.97 -19.38
N ARG A 124 -16.57 -0.12 -20.00
CA ARG A 124 -17.91 -0.53 -20.44
C ARG A 124 -17.86 -1.62 -21.52
N PRO A 125 -17.10 -1.49 -22.63
CA PRO A 125 -16.98 -2.55 -23.62
C PRO A 125 -16.55 -3.91 -23.06
N ALA A 126 -15.50 -3.94 -22.23
CA ALA A 126 -14.99 -5.18 -21.66
C ALA A 126 -16.03 -5.82 -20.72
N THR A 127 -16.66 -5.01 -19.87
CA THR A 127 -17.68 -5.49 -18.92
C THR A 127 -18.94 -5.96 -19.64
N LYS A 128 -19.37 -5.26 -20.71
CA LYS A 128 -20.49 -5.70 -21.52
C LYS A 128 -20.22 -7.10 -22.09
N THR A 129 -19.05 -7.28 -22.71
CA THR A 129 -18.64 -8.59 -23.27
C THR A 129 -18.65 -9.67 -22.19
N LEU A 130 -18.11 -9.37 -21.01
CA LEU A 130 -18.10 -10.30 -19.88
C LEU A 130 -19.51 -10.70 -19.43
N LEU A 131 -20.43 -9.73 -19.31
CA LEU A 131 -21.81 -9.97 -18.90
C LEU A 131 -22.61 -10.73 -19.97
N ASP A 132 -22.37 -10.44 -21.25
CA ASP A 132 -22.98 -11.15 -22.38
C ASP A 132 -22.58 -12.63 -22.37
N LEU A 133 -21.31 -12.96 -22.09
CA LEU A 133 -20.81 -14.34 -21.98
C LEU A 133 -21.49 -15.16 -20.88
N VAL A 134 -22.00 -14.51 -19.84
CA VAL A 134 -22.71 -15.16 -18.71
C VAL A 134 -24.22 -14.89 -18.70
N ASN A 135 -24.75 -14.35 -19.81
CA ASN A 135 -26.16 -14.03 -20.02
C ASN A 135 -26.76 -13.11 -18.93
N ILE A 136 -26.03 -12.08 -18.53
CA ILE A 136 -26.51 -11.06 -17.58
C ILE A 136 -26.95 -9.81 -18.33
N PRO A 137 -28.21 -9.35 -18.17
CA PRO A 137 -28.72 -8.18 -18.89
C PRO A 137 -27.98 -6.91 -18.44
N ASN A 138 -27.41 -6.16 -19.37
CA ASN A 138 -26.58 -4.98 -19.06
C ASN A 138 -27.13 -3.64 -19.60
N GLN A 139 -28.18 -3.68 -20.41
CA GLN A 139 -28.74 -2.49 -21.05
C GLN A 139 -29.21 -1.45 -20.02
N GLY A 140 -28.68 -0.23 -20.09
CA GLY A 140 -29.03 0.87 -19.18
C GLY A 140 -28.48 0.74 -17.75
N ARG A 141 -27.76 -0.34 -17.43
CA ARG A 141 -27.27 -0.62 -16.07
C ARG A 141 -25.81 -0.23 -15.83
N LEU A 142 -25.03 0.01 -16.88
CA LEU A 142 -23.59 0.26 -16.78
C LEU A 142 -23.24 1.74 -16.51
N ILE A 143 -22.60 2.01 -15.37
CA ILE A 143 -22.07 3.33 -15.02
C ILE A 143 -20.54 3.29 -15.14
N HIS A 144 -19.95 4.18 -15.95
CA HIS A 144 -18.50 4.24 -16.11
C HIS A 144 -17.85 5.07 -15.00
N TYR A 145 -16.84 4.51 -14.35
CA TYR A 145 -16.07 5.14 -13.30
C TYR A 145 -14.57 5.00 -13.58
N SER A 146 -13.91 6.14 -13.80
CA SER A 146 -12.48 6.21 -14.09
C SER A 146 -11.83 7.36 -13.34
N ARG A 147 -10.50 7.44 -13.40
CA ARG A 147 -9.73 8.51 -12.75
C ARG A 147 -10.15 9.92 -13.19
N GLY A 148 -10.61 10.07 -14.44
CA GLY A 148 -10.98 11.36 -15.02
C GLY A 148 -12.36 11.87 -14.58
N ASN A 149 -13.32 10.99 -14.32
CA ASN A 149 -14.71 11.37 -13.99
C ASN A 149 -15.10 11.05 -12.52
N ARG A 150 -14.12 10.66 -11.70
CA ARG A 150 -14.34 10.16 -10.34
C ARG A 150 -14.99 11.16 -9.38
N SER A 151 -14.83 12.47 -9.60
CA SER A 151 -15.41 13.49 -8.72
C SER A 151 -16.91 13.63 -9.00
N THR A 152 -17.28 13.89 -10.26
CA THR A 152 -18.68 14.04 -10.69
C THR A 152 -19.48 12.76 -10.52
N SER A 153 -18.88 11.61 -10.85
CA SER A 153 -19.58 10.32 -10.74
C SER A 153 -19.83 9.94 -9.28
N ARG A 154 -18.94 10.34 -8.35
CA ARG A 154 -19.04 9.98 -6.93
C ARG A 154 -20.29 10.56 -6.28
N GLU A 155 -20.58 11.83 -6.51
CA GLU A 155 -21.78 12.50 -5.95
C GLU A 155 -23.06 11.81 -6.42
N LYS A 156 -23.19 11.58 -7.73
CA LYS A 156 -24.32 10.87 -8.32
C LYS A 156 -24.48 9.44 -7.77
N LEU A 157 -23.38 8.71 -7.60
CA LEU A 157 -23.40 7.34 -7.06
C LEU A 157 -23.87 7.33 -5.60
N VAL A 158 -23.39 8.27 -4.78
CA VAL A 158 -23.82 8.43 -3.39
C VAL A 158 -25.32 8.73 -3.31
N GLU A 159 -25.81 9.63 -4.17
CA GLU A 159 -27.23 9.99 -4.23
C GLU A 159 -28.11 8.79 -4.59
N LEU A 160 -27.74 8.04 -5.63
CA LEU A 160 -28.48 6.83 -6.05
C LEU A 160 -28.50 5.76 -4.95
N LEU A 161 -27.38 5.54 -4.26
CA LEU A 161 -27.29 4.58 -3.14
C LEU A 161 -28.15 5.03 -1.94
N LYS A 162 -28.16 6.34 -1.63
CA LYS A 162 -29.08 6.91 -0.62
C LYS A 162 -30.55 6.79 -1.02
N GLY A 163 -30.83 6.87 -2.32
CA GLY A 163 -32.15 6.61 -2.91
C GLY A 163 -32.58 5.13 -2.88
N GLY A 164 -31.83 4.25 -2.21
CA GLY A 164 -32.18 2.84 -2.01
C GLY A 164 -31.69 1.90 -3.10
N ARG A 165 -31.00 2.41 -4.13
CA ARG A 165 -30.47 1.58 -5.23
C ARG A 165 -29.33 0.69 -4.76
N SER A 166 -29.25 -0.49 -5.34
CA SER A 166 -28.18 -1.45 -5.15
C SER A 166 -27.19 -1.36 -6.31
N MET A 167 -25.89 -1.49 -6.01
CA MET A 167 -24.86 -1.36 -7.03
C MET A 167 -23.78 -2.42 -6.88
N ALA A 168 -23.21 -2.88 -8.00
CA ALA A 168 -21.99 -3.68 -8.02
C ALA A 168 -20.83 -2.85 -8.58
N LEU A 169 -19.68 -2.85 -7.94
CA LEU A 169 -18.42 -2.36 -8.49
C LEU A 169 -17.63 -3.54 -9.06
N VAL A 170 -17.28 -3.44 -10.34
CA VAL A 170 -16.38 -4.37 -11.04
C VAL A 170 -15.27 -3.60 -11.74
N THR A 171 -14.17 -4.30 -12.01
CA THR A 171 -13.07 -3.85 -12.87
C THR A 171 -13.00 -4.73 -14.10
N THR A 172 -12.01 -4.52 -14.96
CA THR A 172 -11.78 -5.38 -16.14
C THR A 172 -11.47 -6.82 -15.76
N SER A 173 -10.81 -7.05 -14.63
CA SER A 173 -10.43 -8.38 -14.15
C SER A 173 -10.09 -8.35 -12.66
N GLY A 174 -10.35 -9.45 -11.96
CA GLY A 174 -9.94 -9.66 -10.57
C GLY A 174 -10.78 -8.88 -9.55
N THR A 175 -10.16 -8.54 -8.43
CA THR A 175 -10.82 -7.86 -7.30
C THR A 175 -10.65 -6.34 -7.39
N PRO A 176 -11.74 -5.55 -7.47
CA PRO A 176 -11.67 -4.10 -7.46
C PRO A 176 -11.01 -3.55 -6.18
N CYS A 177 -10.53 -2.31 -6.24
CA CYS A 177 -9.85 -1.60 -5.14
C CYS A 177 -8.45 -2.14 -4.75
N ILE A 178 -8.03 -3.32 -5.23
CA ILE A 178 -6.69 -3.88 -4.94
C ILE A 178 -5.76 -3.60 -6.12
N GLY A 179 -4.93 -2.56 -6.00
CA GLY A 179 -4.05 -2.12 -7.08
C GLY A 179 -4.78 -1.45 -8.26
N ASP A 180 -6.09 -1.22 -8.11
CA ASP A 180 -7.00 -0.68 -9.13
C ASP A 180 -7.88 0.46 -8.56
N VAL A 181 -8.79 1.02 -9.36
CA VAL A 181 -9.71 2.08 -8.96
C VAL A 181 -10.84 1.57 -8.04
N GLY A 182 -11.47 2.50 -7.33
CA GLY A 182 -12.61 2.24 -6.45
C GLY A 182 -12.35 2.53 -4.97
N GLY A 183 -11.10 2.50 -4.52
CA GLY A 183 -10.76 2.75 -3.11
C GLY A 183 -11.26 4.10 -2.58
N GLU A 184 -11.15 5.17 -3.36
CA GLU A 184 -11.68 6.49 -2.98
C GLU A 184 -13.21 6.53 -2.90
N LEU A 185 -13.90 5.81 -3.80
CA LEU A 185 -15.36 5.69 -3.76
C LEU A 185 -15.78 4.94 -2.50
N VAL A 186 -15.15 3.80 -2.21
CA VAL A 186 -15.42 3.03 -0.99
C VAL A 186 -15.22 3.88 0.25
N GLN A 187 -14.11 4.63 0.36
CA GLN A 187 -13.89 5.55 1.49
C GLN A 187 -15.00 6.58 1.64
N GLU A 188 -15.47 7.17 0.54
CA GLU A 188 -16.55 8.17 0.59
C GLU A 188 -17.89 7.57 1.01
N LEU A 189 -18.22 6.40 0.48
CA LEU A 189 -19.44 5.67 0.87
C LEU A 189 -19.41 5.30 2.35
N GLN A 190 -18.26 4.87 2.85
CA GLN A 190 -18.08 4.57 4.27
C GLN A 190 -18.28 5.82 5.15
N LYS A 191 -17.77 6.99 4.75
CA LYS A 191 -18.03 8.27 5.45
C LYS A 191 -19.49 8.69 5.41
N SER A 192 -20.18 8.39 4.31
CA SER A 192 -21.60 8.70 4.12
C SER A 192 -22.54 7.69 4.82
N GLY A 193 -22.01 6.74 5.59
CA GLY A 193 -22.78 5.71 6.26
C GLY A 193 -23.37 4.64 5.33
N ILE A 194 -22.98 4.62 4.05
CA ILE A 194 -23.47 3.67 3.05
C ILE A 194 -22.75 2.32 3.25
N ARG A 195 -23.51 1.24 3.15
CA ARG A 195 -23.00 -0.12 3.31
C ARG A 195 -22.17 -0.51 2.09
N VAL A 196 -20.98 -1.04 2.36
CA VAL A 196 -20.10 -1.65 1.36
C VAL A 196 -19.86 -3.09 1.75
N THR A 197 -20.12 -4.02 0.83
CA THR A 197 -19.98 -5.47 1.03
C THR A 197 -18.95 -6.03 0.05
N ALA A 198 -18.27 -7.10 0.43
CA ALA A 198 -17.34 -7.80 -0.45
C ALA A 198 -18.01 -9.05 -1.04
N VAL A 199 -17.78 -9.29 -2.34
CA VAL A 199 -18.05 -10.55 -3.03
C VAL A 199 -16.70 -11.12 -3.50
N PRO A 200 -16.16 -12.11 -2.80
CA PRO A 200 -14.85 -12.68 -3.11
C PRO A 200 -14.91 -13.50 -4.40
N GLY A 201 -13.74 -13.71 -4.98
CA GLY A 201 -13.56 -14.45 -6.23
C GLY A 201 -12.10 -14.40 -6.67
N ALA A 202 -11.90 -14.51 -7.98
CA ALA A 202 -10.57 -14.60 -8.59
C ALA A 202 -9.64 -13.44 -8.21
N SER A 203 -8.41 -13.77 -7.83
CA SER A 203 -7.35 -12.82 -7.53
C SER A 203 -6.01 -13.35 -8.04
N ALA A 204 -5.40 -12.63 -8.99
CA ALA A 204 -4.11 -13.01 -9.55
C ALA A 204 -3.00 -12.99 -8.48
N LEU A 205 -3.05 -12.00 -7.57
CA LEU A 205 -2.17 -11.89 -6.42
C LEU A 205 -2.21 -13.13 -5.54
N MET A 206 -3.41 -13.54 -5.11
CA MET A 206 -3.56 -14.69 -4.21
C MET A 206 -3.23 -16.01 -4.92
N SER A 207 -3.59 -16.14 -6.19
CA SER A 207 -3.29 -17.34 -6.99
C SER A 207 -1.78 -17.51 -7.16
N ALA A 208 -1.05 -16.45 -7.49
CA ALA A 208 0.40 -16.47 -7.62
C ALA A 208 1.10 -16.83 -6.30
N LEU A 209 0.65 -16.27 -5.19
CA LEU A 209 1.16 -16.62 -3.86
C LEU A 209 0.93 -18.09 -3.53
N ALA A 210 -0.29 -18.59 -3.74
CA ALA A 210 -0.64 -19.97 -3.45
C ALA A 210 0.23 -20.96 -4.23
N ILE A 211 0.38 -20.77 -5.55
CA ILE A 211 1.19 -21.69 -6.38
C ILE A 211 2.70 -21.50 -6.19
N SER A 212 3.15 -20.38 -5.61
CA SER A 212 4.56 -20.18 -5.27
C SER A 212 5.02 -21.02 -4.06
N GLY A 213 4.08 -21.43 -3.20
CA GLY A 213 4.39 -22.19 -1.99
C GLY A 213 5.18 -21.41 -0.92
N LEU A 214 5.24 -20.07 -1.01
CA LEU A 214 6.07 -19.25 -0.12
C LEU A 214 5.36 -18.76 1.16
N THR A 215 4.04 -18.92 1.26
CA THR A 215 3.23 -18.47 2.41
C THR A 215 2.79 -19.65 3.26
N THR A 216 3.68 -20.63 3.48
CA THR A 216 3.41 -21.78 4.34
C THR A 216 3.06 -21.30 5.75
N SER A 217 2.07 -21.96 6.36
CA SER A 217 1.57 -21.55 7.67
C SER A 217 2.50 -22.03 8.79
N ALA A 218 2.42 -21.36 9.95
CA ALA A 218 3.10 -21.81 11.17
C ALA A 218 2.75 -23.27 11.54
N TYR A 219 1.55 -23.75 11.17
CA TYR A 219 1.12 -25.14 11.39
C TYR A 219 1.96 -26.15 10.59
N GLU A 220 2.35 -25.81 9.36
CA GLU A 220 3.20 -26.65 8.52
C GLU A 220 4.67 -26.58 8.97
N SER A 221 5.13 -25.38 9.33
CA SER A 221 6.49 -25.09 9.79
C SER A 221 6.84 -25.83 11.10
N ALA A 222 5.87 -25.93 12.04
CA ALA A 222 6.04 -26.61 13.33
C ALA A 222 6.18 -28.14 13.21
N LYS A 223 5.59 -28.78 12.18
CA LYS A 223 5.75 -30.23 11.95
C LYS A 223 7.14 -30.59 11.40
N ASN A 224 7.74 -29.70 10.61
CA ASN A 224 9.08 -29.92 10.06
C ASN A 224 10.17 -29.82 11.15
N HIS A 225 10.00 -28.94 12.14
CA HIS A 225 10.91 -28.85 13.28
C HIS A 225 10.88 -30.09 14.18
N LYS A 226 9.73 -30.79 14.28
CA LYS A 226 9.63 -32.04 15.06
C LYS A 226 10.21 -33.28 14.38
N ARG A 227 10.50 -33.23 13.07
CA ARG A 227 11.15 -34.35 12.33
C ARG A 227 12.67 -34.25 12.25
N GLY A 228 13.27 -33.14 12.70
CA GLY A 228 14.72 -32.93 12.72
C GLY A 228 15.34 -32.82 14.11
N ALA A 229 14.58 -33.09 15.17
CA ALA A 229 14.96 -32.83 16.56
C ALA A 229 15.89 -33.89 17.20
N ASP A 230 16.67 -34.61 16.39
CA ASP A 230 17.76 -35.49 16.87
C ASP A 230 19.16 -34.94 16.51
N ALA A 231 19.26 -33.68 16.06
CA ALA A 231 20.56 -33.03 15.83
C ALA A 231 20.63 -31.66 16.53
N ALA A 232 21.37 -31.67 17.65
CA ALA A 232 21.96 -30.55 18.38
C ALA A 232 21.02 -29.65 19.19
N ALA A 233 21.08 -29.88 20.51
CA ALA A 233 20.77 -28.91 21.55
C ALA A 233 21.83 -27.79 21.59
N ASP A 234 21.44 -26.71 22.27
CA ASP A 234 22.21 -25.57 22.78
C ASP A 234 22.51 -24.40 21.84
N GLY A 235 21.81 -23.30 22.13
CA GLY A 235 22.13 -21.98 21.60
C GLY A 235 20.93 -21.04 21.75
N ASP A 236 20.88 -20.36 22.90
CA ASP A 236 20.24 -19.04 23.12
C ASP A 236 19.20 -18.64 22.05
N ALA A 237 17.92 -18.80 22.39
CA ALA A 237 16.81 -18.20 21.66
C ALA A 237 16.83 -16.67 21.86
N GLY A 238 17.94 -16.04 21.48
CA GLY A 238 18.10 -14.61 21.44
C GLY A 238 17.02 -14.05 20.53
N LEU A 239 16.09 -13.31 21.14
CA LEU A 239 15.09 -12.43 20.55
C LEU A 239 15.26 -12.30 19.03
N SER A 240 14.60 -13.18 18.26
CA SER A 240 14.50 -12.99 16.83
C SER A 240 13.85 -11.62 16.61
N PRO A 241 14.42 -10.74 15.76
CA PRO A 241 13.86 -9.41 15.57
C PRO A 241 12.44 -9.58 15.05
N GLN A 242 11.45 -9.29 15.93
CA GLN A 242 9.99 -9.36 15.73
C GLN A 242 9.60 -9.69 14.29
N THR A 243 9.70 -10.98 13.94
CA THR A 243 9.39 -11.44 12.60
C THR A 243 7.89 -11.69 12.59
N PHE A 244 7.19 -11.16 11.59
CA PHE A 244 5.79 -11.49 11.39
C PHE A 244 5.62 -13.01 11.32
N GLU A 245 4.46 -13.51 11.75
CA GLU A 245 4.19 -14.96 11.70
C GLU A 245 4.33 -15.53 10.28
N ASP A 246 4.70 -16.81 10.21
CA ASP A 246 4.76 -17.60 8.99
C ASP A 246 3.44 -17.48 8.21
N GLY A 247 3.54 -17.17 6.91
CA GLY A 247 2.38 -16.88 6.04
C GLY A 247 2.20 -15.39 5.71
N SER A 248 2.96 -14.50 6.35
CA SER A 248 2.96 -13.07 6.02
C SER A 248 3.52 -12.79 4.62
N PHE A 249 3.02 -11.76 3.94
CA PHE A 249 3.53 -11.30 2.65
C PHE A 249 3.35 -9.78 2.48
N PHE A 250 4.09 -9.19 1.55
CA PHE A 250 3.96 -7.79 1.15
C PHE A 250 3.50 -7.68 -0.29
N PHE A 251 2.43 -6.94 -0.54
CA PHE A 251 2.00 -6.58 -1.88
C PHE A 251 2.44 -5.16 -2.23
N GLY A 252 3.36 -5.04 -3.18
CA GLY A 252 3.95 -3.76 -3.61
C GLY A 252 3.31 -3.15 -4.86
N ASN A 253 2.22 -3.72 -5.37
CA ASN A 253 1.61 -3.35 -6.65
C ASN A 253 2.63 -3.40 -7.81
N VAL A 254 2.84 -2.32 -8.58
CA VAL A 254 3.77 -2.32 -9.72
C VAL A 254 5.11 -1.67 -9.35
N LEU A 255 6.23 -2.32 -9.70
CA LEU A 255 7.56 -1.77 -9.47
C LEU A 255 7.78 -0.46 -10.26
N PRO A 256 8.56 0.49 -9.73
CA PRO A 256 8.82 1.75 -10.41
C PRO A 256 9.41 1.59 -11.81
N LYS A 257 8.95 2.42 -12.76
CA LYS A 257 9.44 2.42 -14.15
C LYS A 257 10.91 2.83 -14.24
N SER A 258 11.31 3.86 -13.50
CA SER A 258 12.70 4.34 -13.44
C SER A 258 13.60 3.31 -12.76
N HIS A 259 14.72 3.00 -13.42
CA HIS A 259 15.75 2.07 -12.92
C HIS A 259 16.25 2.46 -11.52
N GLY A 260 16.63 3.72 -11.30
CA GLY A 260 17.12 4.17 -9.99
C GLY A 260 16.08 4.10 -8.87
N ALA A 261 14.81 4.38 -9.19
CA ALA A 261 13.71 4.23 -8.23
C ALA A 261 13.42 2.76 -7.90
N ARG A 262 13.49 1.88 -8.91
CA ARG A 262 13.31 0.44 -8.74
C ARG A 262 14.42 -0.17 -7.89
N LEU A 263 15.69 0.12 -8.19
CA LEU A 263 16.82 -0.31 -7.35
C LEU A 263 16.69 0.17 -5.90
N ARG A 264 16.18 1.39 -5.68
CA ARG A 264 15.92 1.89 -4.33
C ARG A 264 14.91 1.00 -3.60
N ILE A 265 13.73 0.76 -4.20
CA ILE A 265 12.70 -0.10 -3.61
C ILE A 265 13.22 -1.51 -3.34
N LEU A 266 13.93 -2.10 -4.30
CA LEU A 266 14.54 -3.42 -4.14
C LEU A 266 15.51 -3.44 -2.94
N ARG A 267 16.36 -2.44 -2.78
CA ARG A 267 17.35 -2.36 -1.68
C ARG A 267 16.73 -2.03 -0.32
N THR A 268 15.72 -1.17 -0.27
CA THR A 268 15.22 -0.62 1.00
C THR A 268 14.00 -1.36 1.53
N ILE A 269 13.20 -1.98 0.67
CA ILE A 269 11.96 -2.66 1.06
C ILE A 269 12.10 -4.16 0.86
N VAL A 270 12.52 -4.61 -0.33
CA VAL A 270 12.51 -6.04 -0.69
C VAL A 270 13.69 -6.81 -0.09
N ALA A 271 14.90 -6.24 -0.13
CA ALA A 271 16.10 -6.87 0.40
C ALA A 271 15.98 -7.22 1.91
N PRO A 272 15.54 -6.32 2.79
CA PRO A 272 15.38 -6.64 4.22
C PRO A 272 14.11 -7.43 4.54
N ALA A 273 13.17 -7.60 3.61
CA ALA A 273 11.92 -8.30 3.88
C ALA A 273 12.18 -9.79 4.10
N THR A 274 11.80 -10.29 5.27
CA THR A 274 11.85 -11.73 5.62
C THR A 274 10.66 -12.51 5.08
N PHE A 275 9.64 -11.82 4.56
CA PHE A 275 8.45 -12.39 3.94
C PHE A 275 8.44 -12.19 2.40
N PRO A 276 7.66 -12.98 1.64
CA PRO A 276 7.52 -12.82 0.21
C PRO A 276 6.98 -11.45 -0.19
N CYS A 277 7.57 -10.86 -1.24
CA CYS A 277 7.15 -9.60 -1.81
C CYS A 277 6.54 -9.85 -3.20
N VAL A 278 5.28 -9.48 -3.38
CA VAL A 278 4.52 -9.70 -4.62
C VAL A 278 4.27 -8.41 -5.37
N PHE A 279 4.41 -8.47 -6.68
CA PHE A 279 4.22 -7.35 -7.59
C PHE A 279 3.45 -7.77 -8.83
N TYR A 280 2.60 -6.87 -9.32
CA TYR A 280 2.20 -6.91 -10.72
C TYR A 280 3.32 -6.32 -11.58
N GLU A 281 3.53 -6.87 -12.76
CA GLU A 281 4.49 -6.29 -13.69
C GLU A 281 4.05 -6.50 -15.15
N VAL A 282 4.63 -5.72 -16.05
CA VAL A 282 4.33 -5.72 -17.48
C VAL A 282 5.35 -6.63 -18.18
N PRO A 283 4.92 -7.57 -19.04
CA PRO A 283 5.81 -8.49 -19.76
C PRO A 283 7.04 -7.85 -20.41
N ARG A 284 6.84 -6.72 -21.09
CA ARG A 284 7.91 -6.01 -21.81
C ARG A 284 8.99 -5.43 -20.90
N ARG A 285 8.70 -5.28 -19.60
CA ARG A 285 9.64 -4.81 -18.58
C ARG A 285 10.33 -5.96 -17.85
N LEU A 286 9.87 -7.20 -18.00
CA LEU A 286 10.27 -8.34 -17.17
C LEU A 286 11.79 -8.53 -17.16
N VAL A 287 12.42 -8.59 -18.34
CA VAL A 287 13.87 -8.84 -18.45
C VAL A 287 14.68 -7.77 -17.71
N MET A 288 14.35 -6.49 -17.91
CA MET A 288 15.03 -5.37 -17.21
C MET A 288 14.78 -5.41 -15.70
N VAL A 289 13.58 -5.79 -15.26
CA VAL A 289 13.25 -5.92 -13.84
C VAL A 289 14.03 -7.07 -13.21
N LEU A 290 14.14 -8.22 -13.89
CA LEU A 290 14.92 -9.36 -13.43
C LEU A 290 16.42 -9.05 -13.38
N GLN A 291 16.96 -8.30 -14.34
CA GLN A 291 18.35 -7.82 -14.29
C GLN A 291 18.61 -6.95 -13.04
N ASP A 292 17.69 -6.05 -12.72
CA ASP A 292 17.80 -5.23 -11.52
C ASP A 292 17.70 -6.06 -10.25
N ILE A 293 16.81 -7.07 -10.22
CA ILE A 293 16.71 -8.00 -9.09
C ILE A 293 18.01 -8.80 -8.96
N ALA A 294 18.56 -9.35 -10.05
CA ALA A 294 19.83 -10.08 -10.03
C ALA A 294 20.98 -9.23 -9.49
N SER A 295 21.00 -7.93 -9.81
CA SER A 295 22.02 -6.99 -9.32
C SER A 295 21.94 -6.70 -7.81
N VAL A 296 20.76 -6.84 -7.21
CA VAL A 296 20.51 -6.52 -5.79
C VAL A 296 20.41 -7.77 -4.91
N LEU A 297 19.81 -8.83 -5.45
CA LEU A 297 19.37 -10.05 -4.76
C LEU A 297 19.79 -11.29 -5.58
N PRO A 298 21.10 -11.53 -5.81
CA PRO A 298 21.59 -12.53 -6.77
C PRO A 298 21.17 -13.97 -6.44
N HIS A 299 21.04 -14.30 -5.15
CA HIS A 299 20.69 -15.65 -4.69
C HIS A 299 19.22 -15.79 -4.30
N ARG A 300 18.42 -14.72 -4.42
CA ARG A 300 17.02 -14.77 -4.03
C ARG A 300 16.21 -15.47 -5.11
N PHE A 301 15.39 -16.44 -4.70
CA PHE A 301 14.41 -17.06 -5.59
C PHE A 301 13.33 -16.06 -5.99
N VAL A 302 13.01 -16.08 -7.28
CA VAL A 302 12.00 -15.27 -7.92
C VAL A 302 11.06 -16.20 -8.67
N TYR A 303 9.76 -15.96 -8.53
CA TYR A 303 8.69 -16.71 -9.16
C TYR A 303 7.96 -15.76 -10.10
N VAL A 304 7.87 -16.14 -11.37
CA VAL A 304 7.18 -15.38 -12.41
C VAL A 304 6.02 -16.23 -12.91
N THR A 305 4.81 -15.78 -12.67
CA THR A 305 3.60 -16.41 -13.18
C THR A 305 3.11 -15.68 -14.42
N HIS A 306 2.76 -16.40 -15.48
CA HIS A 306 2.18 -15.82 -16.69
C HIS A 306 0.77 -16.34 -16.89
N GLU A 307 -0.11 -15.45 -17.37
CA GLU A 307 -1.42 -15.82 -17.92
C GLU A 307 -2.24 -16.72 -16.99
N LEU A 308 -2.20 -16.43 -15.67
CA LEU A 308 -2.95 -17.17 -14.65
C LEU A 308 -4.41 -17.39 -15.06
N THR A 309 -4.87 -18.62 -14.85
CA THR A 309 -6.17 -19.22 -15.21
C THR A 309 -6.46 -19.39 -16.70
N LYS A 310 -5.58 -18.92 -17.60
CA LYS A 310 -5.74 -19.07 -19.06
C LYS A 310 -5.06 -20.33 -19.57
N LEU A 311 -5.22 -20.62 -20.87
CA LEU A 311 -4.68 -21.82 -21.52
C LEU A 311 -3.15 -21.95 -21.38
N ASN A 312 -2.42 -20.84 -21.44
CA ASN A 312 -0.95 -20.81 -21.40
C ASN A 312 -0.42 -20.42 -20.01
N GLU A 313 -1.16 -20.77 -18.96
CA GLU A 313 -0.72 -20.57 -17.58
C GLU A 313 0.65 -21.23 -17.35
N SER A 314 1.59 -20.50 -16.78
CA SER A 314 2.92 -21.02 -16.45
C SER A 314 3.51 -20.34 -15.21
N LEU A 315 4.36 -21.08 -14.51
CA LEU A 315 5.13 -20.62 -13.36
C LEU A 315 6.61 -20.93 -13.61
N HIS A 316 7.45 -19.90 -13.62
CA HIS A 316 8.91 -20.03 -13.71
C HIS A 316 9.54 -19.58 -12.39
N ALA A 317 10.30 -20.46 -11.75
CA ALA A 317 10.89 -20.22 -10.43
C ALA A 317 12.39 -20.52 -10.45
N ASP A 318 13.23 -19.50 -10.27
CA ASP A 318 14.68 -19.64 -10.14
C ASP A 318 15.30 -18.34 -9.60
N THR A 319 16.63 -18.25 -9.57
CA THR A 319 17.33 -16.97 -9.40
C THR A 319 17.04 -16.03 -10.57
N ALA A 320 17.07 -14.73 -10.29
CA ALA A 320 16.79 -13.72 -11.31
C ALA A 320 17.75 -13.81 -12.52
N GLU A 321 19.02 -14.16 -12.30
CA GLU A 321 20.01 -14.35 -13.37
C GLU A 321 19.63 -15.49 -14.33
N ARG A 322 19.24 -16.65 -13.80
CA ARG A 322 18.82 -17.78 -14.62
C ARG A 322 17.53 -17.50 -15.37
N LEU A 323 16.59 -16.80 -14.73
CA LEU A 323 15.37 -16.35 -15.39
C LEU A 323 15.66 -15.36 -16.53
N VAL A 324 16.62 -14.43 -16.37
CA VAL A 324 17.07 -13.58 -17.49
C VAL A 324 17.57 -14.44 -18.65
N GLY A 325 18.41 -15.44 -18.37
CA GLY A 325 18.89 -16.38 -19.38
C GLY A 325 17.75 -17.09 -20.13
N PHE A 326 16.74 -17.56 -19.39
CA PHE A 326 15.53 -18.17 -19.96
C PHE A 326 14.74 -17.21 -20.87
N TYR A 327 14.41 -16.01 -20.37
CA TYR A 327 13.56 -15.06 -21.10
C TYR A 327 14.23 -14.39 -22.31
N LEU A 328 15.55 -14.52 -22.45
CA LEU A 328 16.26 -14.10 -23.66
C LEU A 328 16.14 -15.12 -24.80
N ARG A 329 15.80 -16.38 -24.53
CA ARG A 329 15.64 -17.43 -25.55
C ARG A 329 14.45 -17.15 -26.46
N GLN A 330 14.52 -17.61 -27.71
CA GLN A 330 13.50 -17.37 -28.73
C GLN A 330 12.12 -17.91 -28.33
N GLU A 331 12.08 -19.08 -27.71
CA GLU A 331 10.88 -19.75 -27.18
C GLU A 331 10.12 -18.90 -26.12
N ALA A 332 10.85 -18.10 -25.33
CA ALA A 332 10.25 -17.28 -24.28
C ALA A 332 9.83 -15.87 -24.76
N GLN A 333 10.14 -15.51 -26.01
CA GLN A 333 9.88 -14.16 -26.55
C GLN A 333 8.40 -13.76 -26.53
N MET A 334 7.49 -14.72 -26.70
CA MET A 334 6.06 -14.43 -26.64
C MET A 334 5.60 -14.03 -25.23
N LEU A 335 6.17 -14.67 -24.19
CA LEU A 335 5.87 -14.39 -22.79
C LEU A 335 6.34 -13.00 -22.33
N VAL A 336 7.34 -12.42 -22.99
CA VAL A 336 7.83 -11.06 -22.67
C VAL A 336 7.20 -9.97 -23.55
N LYS A 337 6.53 -10.32 -24.65
CA LYS A 337 5.91 -9.34 -25.56
C LYS A 337 4.48 -8.97 -25.18
N LYS A 338 3.71 -9.93 -24.68
CA LYS A 338 2.27 -9.83 -24.40
C LYS A 338 1.91 -10.63 -23.14
N GLY A 339 0.70 -10.40 -22.63
CA GLY A 339 0.15 -11.10 -21.49
C GLY A 339 0.14 -10.28 -20.20
N GLN A 340 -0.22 -10.95 -19.12
CA GLN A 340 -0.25 -10.46 -17.76
C GLN A 340 0.61 -11.38 -16.90
N LEU A 341 1.35 -10.80 -15.96
CA LEU A 341 2.20 -11.57 -15.08
C LEU A 341 2.20 -11.03 -13.65
N VAL A 342 2.42 -11.94 -12.71
CA VAL A 342 2.65 -11.63 -11.29
C VAL A 342 4.03 -12.13 -10.93
N LEU A 343 4.81 -11.25 -10.31
CA LEU A 343 6.17 -11.49 -9.86
C LEU A 343 6.16 -11.65 -8.34
N VAL A 344 6.62 -12.79 -7.82
CA VAL A 344 6.82 -13.02 -6.40
C VAL A 344 8.32 -13.15 -6.13
N ILE A 345 8.85 -12.35 -5.22
CA ILE A 345 10.23 -12.43 -4.75
C ILE A 345 10.17 -13.07 -3.36
N ALA A 346 10.90 -14.16 -3.15
CA ALA A 346 10.94 -14.84 -1.85
C ALA A 346 11.43 -13.90 -0.74
N GLY A 347 11.16 -14.24 0.53
CA GLY A 347 11.73 -13.52 1.67
C GLY A 347 13.23 -13.75 1.84
N ALA A 348 13.89 -12.89 2.61
CA ALA A 348 15.30 -13.01 2.95
C ALA A 348 15.55 -14.26 3.79
N GLY A 349 16.43 -15.14 3.31
CA GLY A 349 16.86 -16.31 4.07
C GLY A 349 17.74 -15.91 5.27
N PRO A 350 17.93 -16.79 6.27
CA PRO A 350 18.67 -16.46 7.50
C PRO A 350 20.07 -15.88 7.26
N LYS A 351 20.81 -16.44 6.29
CA LYS A 351 22.15 -15.97 5.91
C LYS A 351 22.13 -14.55 5.33
N GLU A 352 21.15 -14.27 4.48
CA GLU A 352 21.01 -12.96 3.84
C GLU A 352 20.59 -11.90 4.85
N THR A 353 19.65 -12.24 5.73
CA THR A 353 19.22 -11.40 6.85
C THR A 353 20.37 -11.07 7.78
N ALA A 354 21.19 -12.06 8.16
CA ALA A 354 22.38 -11.85 8.99
C ALA A 354 23.39 -10.91 8.32
N ALA A 355 23.71 -11.14 7.04
CA ALA A 355 24.62 -10.29 6.27
C ALA A 355 24.09 -8.84 6.12
N TRP A 356 22.78 -8.67 5.97
CA TRP A 356 22.15 -7.35 5.93
C TRP A 356 22.24 -6.63 7.28
N LEU A 357 21.93 -7.32 8.38
CA LEU A 357 22.04 -6.79 9.74
C LEU A 357 23.47 -6.34 10.06
N GLU A 358 24.47 -7.13 9.66
CA GLU A 358 25.87 -6.79 9.87
C GLU A 358 26.28 -5.53 9.09
N LYS A 359 25.88 -5.42 7.82
CA LYS A 359 26.11 -4.22 7.00
C LYS A 359 25.46 -2.99 7.63
N GLU A 360 24.24 -3.11 8.12
CA GLU A 360 23.54 -1.99 8.74
C GLU A 360 24.16 -1.60 10.09
N ALA A 361 24.62 -2.57 10.89
CA ALA A 361 25.38 -2.33 12.11
C ALA A 361 26.72 -1.62 11.81
N ALA A 362 27.44 -2.03 10.77
CA ALA A 362 28.67 -1.36 10.31
C ALA A 362 28.40 0.09 9.88
N LYS A 363 27.33 0.33 9.12
CA LYS A 363 26.90 1.67 8.71
C LYS A 363 26.55 2.56 9.90
N ARG A 364 25.81 2.03 10.89
CA ARG A 364 25.50 2.72 12.15
C ARG A 364 26.76 3.08 12.94
N ARG A 365 27.72 2.15 13.03
CA ARG A 365 29.03 2.40 13.67
C ARG A 365 29.79 3.53 12.97
N ARG A 366 29.84 3.53 11.64
CA ARG A 366 30.46 4.63 10.86
C ARG A 366 29.78 5.96 11.09
N LEU A 367 28.44 6.01 11.03
CA LEU A 367 27.69 7.23 11.23
C LEU A 367 27.89 7.80 12.66
N ARG A 368 27.88 6.93 13.69
CA ARG A 368 28.16 7.35 15.07
C ARG A 368 29.56 7.95 15.22
N ARG A 369 30.57 7.35 14.57
CA ARG A 369 31.94 7.90 14.55
C ARG A 369 31.96 9.27 13.88
N THR A 370 31.43 9.38 12.66
CA THR A 370 31.36 10.67 11.94
C THR A 370 30.62 11.75 12.72
N VAL A 371 29.50 11.42 13.38
CA VAL A 371 28.78 12.36 14.25
C VAL A 371 29.61 12.72 15.46
N SER A 372 30.24 11.75 16.13
CA SER A 372 31.12 11.99 17.27
C SER A 372 32.32 12.87 16.90
N ASP A 373 32.91 12.69 15.73
CA ASP A 373 34.07 13.47 15.26
C ASP A 373 33.61 14.92 14.95
N LEU A 374 32.45 15.09 14.31
CA LEU A 374 31.84 16.40 14.08
C LEU A 374 31.43 17.12 15.38
N MET A 375 31.14 16.38 16.46
CA MET A 375 30.83 16.94 17.77
C MET A 375 32.08 17.31 18.57
N LYS A 376 33.21 16.61 18.35
CA LYS A 376 34.52 16.96 18.94
C LYS A 376 35.13 18.22 18.32
N ASP A 377 34.88 18.44 17.03
CA ASP A 377 35.35 19.64 16.31
C ASP A 377 34.41 20.86 16.45
N ALA A 378 33.37 20.76 17.29
CA ALA A 378 32.52 21.91 17.60
C ALA A 378 33.28 22.87 18.53
N PRO A 379 33.47 24.16 18.15
CA PRO A 379 34.09 25.11 19.05
C PRO A 379 33.26 25.19 20.35
N PRO A 380 33.90 25.34 21.53
CA PRO A 380 33.16 25.49 22.77
C PRO A 380 32.18 26.66 22.62
N ALA A 381 30.93 26.43 23.03
CA ALA A 381 29.91 27.46 22.99
C ALA A 381 30.45 28.71 23.70
N ALA A 382 30.58 29.81 22.96
CA ALA A 382 31.06 31.07 23.51
C ALA A 382 30.12 31.51 24.63
N SER A 383 30.55 31.33 25.87
CA SER A 383 29.97 31.97 27.04
C SER A 383 30.17 33.48 26.88
N SER A 384 29.05 34.19 26.84
CA SER A 384 28.98 35.64 26.86
C SER A 384 29.70 36.20 28.08
N HIS A 385 30.91 36.72 27.89
CA HIS A 385 31.49 37.70 28.80
C HIS A 385 31.56 39.04 28.08
N LEU A 386 30.69 39.95 28.53
CA LEU A 386 30.88 41.39 28.39
C LEU A 386 32.20 41.73 29.07
N GLU A 387 33.17 42.25 28.32
CA GLU A 387 34.23 43.06 28.90
C GLU A 387 34.33 44.39 28.15
N SER A 388 34.31 45.43 28.96
CA SER A 388 34.32 46.85 28.69
C SER A 388 35.65 47.36 28.14
N ALA A 389 35.57 48.37 27.29
CA ALA A 389 36.70 49.15 26.79
C ALA A 389 37.53 49.82 27.90
N PRO A 390 38.82 50.04 27.65
CA PRO A 390 39.44 51.38 27.76
C PRO A 390 40.24 51.67 26.46
N GLY A 391 40.52 52.89 26.00
CA GLY A 391 40.72 54.17 26.64
C GLY A 391 41.83 54.86 25.81
N THR A 392 41.55 56.03 25.27
CA THR A 392 42.39 56.81 24.33
C THR A 392 43.55 57.56 25.00
N ARG A 393 44.69 57.70 24.30
CA ARG A 393 45.68 58.82 24.32
C ARG A 393 46.77 58.51 23.27
N GLY A 394 46.93 59.25 22.17
CA GLY A 394 47.64 60.54 22.02
C GLY A 394 49.14 60.27 21.74
N THR A 395 49.86 60.81 20.74
CA THR A 395 49.77 62.09 20.01
C THR A 395 50.70 62.11 18.76
N ASN A 396 50.31 62.93 17.77
CA ASN A 396 51.04 63.89 16.92
C ASN A 396 52.08 63.57 15.80
N ALA A 397 51.85 64.31 14.70
CA ALA A 397 52.75 64.96 13.71
C ALA A 397 53.48 64.09 12.67
N ALA A 398 53.74 64.49 11.42
CA ALA A 398 53.27 65.55 10.51
C ALA A 398 53.84 65.21 9.11
N ALA A 399 53.15 65.65 8.06
CA ALA A 399 53.62 65.97 6.70
C ALA A 399 54.51 64.98 5.90
N SER A 400 53.98 64.53 4.75
CA SER A 400 54.44 64.94 3.39
C SER A 400 54.46 63.83 2.33
N SER A 401 54.16 64.28 1.10
CA SER A 401 54.51 63.71 -0.20
C SER A 401 53.67 62.57 -0.78
N SER A 402 52.96 62.97 -1.82
CA SER A 402 52.15 62.23 -2.76
C SER A 402 53.02 61.43 -3.74
N THR A 403 53.25 60.14 -3.50
CA THR A 403 53.61 59.15 -4.55
C THR A 403 53.57 57.67 -4.11
N GLU A 404 52.78 57.28 -3.11
CA GLU A 404 52.61 55.86 -2.70
C GLU A 404 51.17 55.32 -2.78
N SER A 405 50.23 56.16 -3.23
CA SER A 405 48.79 55.91 -3.10
C SER A 405 48.27 54.79 -4.01
N SER A 406 48.91 54.53 -5.17
CA SER A 406 48.39 53.55 -6.14
C SER A 406 48.79 52.09 -5.82
N VAL A 407 49.95 51.87 -5.18
CA VAL A 407 50.44 50.52 -4.83
C VAL A 407 49.83 50.02 -3.51
N THR A 408 49.53 50.92 -2.58
CA THR A 408 48.86 50.61 -1.31
C THR A 408 47.38 50.26 -1.54
N ILE A 409 46.65 51.03 -2.35
CA ILE A 409 45.26 50.74 -2.73
C ILE A 409 45.13 49.35 -3.39
N ALA A 410 46.01 49.01 -4.34
CA ALA A 410 45.99 47.71 -5.00
C ALA A 410 46.31 46.52 -4.06
N LYS A 411 47.16 46.70 -3.05
CA LYS A 411 47.41 45.70 -1.99
C LYS A 411 46.22 45.55 -1.05
N GLU A 412 45.57 46.66 -0.72
CA GLU A 412 44.39 46.71 0.15
C GLU A 412 43.19 46.03 -0.51
N GLU A 413 42.94 46.30 -1.79
CA GLU A 413 41.91 45.66 -2.60
C GLU A 413 42.13 44.14 -2.74
N ARG A 414 43.37 43.69 -2.95
CA ARG A 414 43.71 42.25 -2.97
C ARG A 414 43.47 41.58 -1.61
N ARG A 415 43.76 42.29 -0.50
CA ARG A 415 43.49 41.81 0.85
C ARG A 415 41.99 41.73 1.13
N GLN A 416 41.23 42.70 0.66
CA GLN A 416 39.77 42.75 0.79
C GLN A 416 39.09 41.66 -0.07
N CYS A 417 39.56 41.43 -1.30
CA CYS A 417 39.10 40.34 -2.15
C CYS A 417 39.41 38.95 -1.54
N ARG A 418 40.59 38.77 -0.93
CA ARG A 418 40.92 37.53 -0.19
C ARG A 418 40.02 37.31 1.02
N LYS A 419 39.72 38.37 1.79
CA LYS A 419 38.77 38.31 2.92
C LYS A 419 37.36 37.93 2.45
N GLN A 420 36.86 38.58 1.39
CA GLN A 420 35.55 38.26 0.80
C GLN A 420 35.47 36.82 0.27
N ARG A 421 36.53 36.31 -0.37
CA ARG A 421 36.59 34.90 -0.82
C ARG A 421 36.60 33.91 0.34
N ALA A 422 37.32 34.22 1.42
CA ALA A 422 37.34 33.39 2.63
C ALA A 422 35.96 33.37 3.31
N GLU A 423 35.29 34.52 3.37
CA GLU A 423 33.93 34.65 3.91
C GLU A 423 32.90 33.90 3.07
N LEU A 424 32.97 33.99 1.73
CA LEU A 424 32.13 33.24 0.81
C LEU A 424 32.33 31.72 0.96
N ARG A 425 33.56 31.26 1.19
CA ARG A 425 33.87 29.85 1.47
C ARG A 425 33.25 29.40 2.79
N ARG A 426 33.35 30.20 3.85
CA ARG A 426 32.71 29.94 5.15
C ARG A 426 31.18 29.90 5.01
N LEU A 427 30.58 30.81 4.25
CA LEU A 427 29.15 30.83 3.97
C LEU A 427 28.70 29.58 3.21
N ARG A 428 29.47 29.13 2.21
CA ARG A 428 29.19 27.89 1.46
C ARG A 428 29.29 26.65 2.35
N GLN A 429 30.30 26.58 3.21
CA GLN A 429 30.45 25.49 4.18
C GLN A 429 29.30 25.49 5.19
N ARG A 430 28.90 26.66 5.70
CA ARG A 430 27.73 26.82 6.58
C ARG A 430 26.45 26.35 5.91
N LYS A 431 26.16 26.79 4.67
CA LYS A 431 24.99 26.33 3.90
C LYS A 431 25.03 24.82 3.64
N LYS A 432 26.20 24.24 3.38
CA LYS A 432 26.37 22.78 3.21
C LYS A 432 26.10 22.04 4.51
N ARG A 433 26.57 22.56 5.65
CA ARG A 433 26.31 22.03 6.99
C ARG A 433 24.82 22.11 7.34
N GLU A 434 24.17 23.25 7.10
CA GLU A 434 22.72 23.43 7.32
C GLU A 434 21.89 22.48 6.46
N ARG A 435 22.27 22.24 5.20
CA ARG A 435 21.61 21.24 4.34
C ARG A 435 21.75 19.81 4.87
N LEU A 436 22.93 19.46 5.38
CA LEU A 436 23.19 18.15 6.00
C LEU A 436 22.38 17.98 7.28
N ILE A 437 22.33 18.99 8.14
CA ILE A 437 21.52 19.00 9.36
C ILE A 437 20.05 18.78 9.02
N ARG A 438 19.50 19.56 8.08
CA ARG A 438 18.11 19.39 7.63
C ARG A 438 17.83 18.01 7.05
N ALA A 439 18.78 17.44 6.31
CA ALA A 439 18.64 16.08 5.78
C ALA A 439 18.61 15.04 6.90
N ILE A 440 19.47 15.18 7.91
CA ILE A 440 19.50 14.31 9.09
C ILE A 440 18.20 14.45 9.89
N GLU A 441 17.76 15.68 10.17
CA GLU A 441 16.50 15.95 10.87
C GLU A 441 15.30 15.37 10.11
N SER A 442 15.26 15.51 8.77
CA SER A 442 14.19 14.93 7.96
C SER A 442 14.17 13.39 8.01
N GLU A 443 15.33 12.75 8.06
CA GLU A 443 15.43 11.30 8.13
C GLU A 443 15.14 10.80 9.56
N GLN A 444 15.56 11.54 10.59
CA GLN A 444 15.20 11.27 11.98
C GLN A 444 13.70 11.44 12.20
N GLU A 445 13.07 12.44 11.60
CA GLU A 445 11.62 12.64 11.67
C GLU A 445 10.88 11.53 10.92
N ARG A 446 11.36 11.13 9.73
CA ARG A 446 10.83 9.97 9.00
C ARG A 446 10.91 8.69 9.84
N LEU A 447 12.03 8.47 10.53
CA LEU A 447 12.21 7.32 11.43
C LEU A 447 11.33 7.44 12.68
N ARG A 448 11.15 8.64 13.25
CA ARG A 448 10.19 8.88 14.34
C ARG A 448 8.76 8.59 13.93
N VAL A 449 8.35 8.96 12.71
CA VAL A 449 7.01 8.64 12.20
C VAL A 449 6.84 7.14 12.04
N ILE A 450 7.85 6.44 11.49
CA ILE A 450 7.83 4.96 11.40
C ILE A 450 7.73 4.32 12.80
N LEU A 451 8.44 4.86 13.79
CA LEU A 451 8.44 4.34 15.16
C LEU A 451 7.21 4.78 15.98
N SER A 452 6.59 5.93 15.69
CA SER A 452 5.39 6.42 16.38
C SER A 452 4.13 5.74 15.86
N ILE A 453 4.11 5.32 14.59
CA ILE A 453 3.15 4.35 14.06
C ILE A 453 3.16 3.08 14.93
N ASN A 454 4.35 2.61 15.33
CA ASN A 454 4.47 1.42 16.18
C ASN A 454 4.14 1.68 17.67
N ARG A 455 4.27 2.93 18.17
CA ARG A 455 4.00 3.26 19.58
C ARG A 455 2.52 3.52 19.88
N ASN A 456 1.75 3.98 18.89
CA ASN A 456 0.30 4.18 19.03
C ASN A 456 -0.49 2.86 19.09
N ASP A 457 0.12 1.73 18.69
CA ASP A 457 -0.46 0.40 18.87
C ASP A 457 -0.15 -0.18 20.26
N ALA A 458 0.92 0.26 20.93
CA ALA A 458 1.26 -0.15 22.28
C ALA A 458 0.48 0.61 23.36
N SER A 459 0.10 1.87 23.13
CA SER A 459 -0.73 2.65 24.08
C SER A 459 -2.23 2.34 24.03
N ARG A 460 -2.64 1.40 23.16
CA ARG A 460 -3.99 0.80 23.16
C ARG A 460 -4.04 -0.58 23.85
N LEU A 461 -2.93 -0.99 24.46
CA LEU A 461 -2.77 -2.28 25.15
C LEU A 461 -2.31 -2.12 26.60
N VAL A 462 -2.65 -1.01 27.25
CA VAL A 462 -2.59 -0.87 28.71
C VAL A 462 -3.98 -0.56 29.23
#